data_AF-A0A930DWY2-F1
#
_entry.id   AF-A0A930DWY2-F1
#
_cell.length_a   1.000
_cell.length_b   1.000
_cell.length_c   1.000
_cell.angle_alpha   90.00
_cell.angle_beta   90.00
_cell.angle_gamma   90.00
#
_symmetry.space_group_name_H-M   'P 1'
#
loop_
_entity.id
_entity.type
_entity.pdbx_description
1 polymer ?
#
loop_
_entity_poly.entity_id
_entity_poly.type
_entity_poly.pdbx_seq_one_letter_code
_entity_poly.pdbx_strand_id
1 'polypeptide(L)'
;MKDYLLRETLPDYTVSRQDILKLVQKSDPLFREGQLKGLLSYMIENSKLEHIGRNQYRKVIDSANTIKYENQYSDISLQIISIMDEEFPLIEYRIWEFSWLNEFLNHQIGRNYIFLEVEKDGCEFVFERIVPEFAGKVLLKPDLNQILRYGIDNSIIIDRLISESPKGRNKQHQLAIE
;
A
#
# COMPACT_ATOMS: atom_id res chain seq x y z
N MET A 1 -0.93 -28.61 -13.56
CA MET A 1 -0.13 -28.06 -14.69
C MET A 1 1.35 -28.34 -14.39
N LYS A 2 2.25 -28.47 -15.39
CA LYS A 2 3.62 -29.00 -15.21
C LYS A 2 4.64 -28.01 -14.62
N ASP A 3 4.26 -27.29 -13.57
CA ASP A 3 5.08 -26.26 -12.92
C ASP A 3 6.26 -26.81 -12.11
N TYR A 4 6.23 -28.09 -11.75
CA TYR A 4 7.36 -28.81 -11.17
C TYR A 4 8.59 -28.90 -12.11
N LEU A 5 8.42 -28.74 -13.42
CA LEU A 5 9.51 -28.85 -14.40
C LEU A 5 10.56 -27.74 -14.31
N LEU A 6 10.24 -26.63 -13.63
CA LEU A 6 11.05 -25.41 -13.58
C LEU A 6 11.44 -25.00 -12.15
N ARG A 7 11.06 -25.76 -11.12
CA ARG A 7 11.29 -25.37 -9.71
C ARG A 7 12.77 -25.20 -9.36
N GLU A 8 13.66 -25.97 -9.97
CA GLU A 8 15.11 -25.94 -9.69
C GLU A 8 15.97 -25.40 -10.84
N THR A 9 15.38 -25.07 -12.00
CA THR A 9 16.12 -24.74 -13.23
C THR A 9 15.98 -23.30 -13.70
N LEU A 10 15.13 -22.50 -13.04
CA LEU A 10 14.99 -21.08 -13.35
C LEU A 10 16.18 -20.29 -12.79
N PRO A 11 16.97 -19.61 -13.64
CA PRO A 11 18.08 -18.79 -13.19
C PRO A 11 17.59 -17.49 -12.53
N ASP A 12 18.46 -16.91 -11.69
CA ASP A 12 18.18 -15.65 -10.97
C ASP A 12 18.38 -14.39 -11.84
N TYR A 13 18.70 -14.56 -13.13
CA TYR A 13 18.83 -13.47 -14.11
C TYR A 13 17.63 -13.42 -15.08
N THR A 14 17.53 -12.34 -15.85
CA THR A 14 16.46 -12.15 -16.84
C THR A 14 16.59 -13.13 -18.00
N VAL A 15 15.53 -13.88 -18.27
CA VAL A 15 15.43 -14.91 -19.32
C VAL A 15 14.43 -14.54 -20.40
N SER A 16 14.71 -14.95 -21.64
CA SER A 16 13.80 -14.77 -22.77
C SER A 16 12.82 -15.94 -22.92
N ARG A 17 11.78 -15.78 -23.76
CA ARG A 17 10.86 -16.89 -24.10
C ARG A 17 11.59 -18.09 -24.67
N GLN A 18 12.62 -17.87 -25.49
CA GLN A 18 13.41 -18.95 -26.08
C GLN A 18 14.25 -19.68 -25.04
N ASP A 19 14.76 -18.96 -24.05
CA ASP A 19 15.54 -19.57 -22.97
C ASP A 19 14.64 -20.41 -22.07
N ILE A 20 13.46 -19.90 -21.72
CA ILE A 20 12.46 -20.67 -20.96
C ILE A 20 12.04 -21.92 -21.74
N LEU A 21 11.79 -21.80 -23.05
CA LEU A 21 11.44 -22.95 -23.89
C LEU A 21 12.54 -24.02 -23.85
N LYS A 22 13.82 -23.63 -23.99
CA LYS A 22 14.97 -24.54 -23.89
C LYS A 22 15.07 -25.18 -22.51
N LEU A 23 14.83 -24.43 -21.44
CA LEU A 23 14.84 -24.95 -20.06
C LEU A 23 13.73 -25.98 -19.85
N VAL A 24 12.52 -25.73 -20.35
CA VAL A 24 11.41 -26.67 -20.27
C VAL A 24 11.68 -27.91 -21.11
N GLN A 25 12.23 -27.76 -22.32
CA GLN A 25 12.54 -28.88 -23.21
C GLN A 25 13.66 -29.78 -22.68
N LYS A 26 14.57 -29.26 -21.86
CA LYS A 26 15.56 -30.10 -21.14
C LYS A 26 14.89 -31.05 -20.15
N SER A 27 13.82 -30.61 -19.48
CA SER A 27 13.07 -31.41 -18.52
C SER A 27 11.96 -32.25 -19.17
N ASP A 28 11.39 -31.78 -20.29
CA ASP A 28 10.33 -32.44 -21.06
C ASP A 28 10.52 -32.21 -22.57
N PRO A 29 11.19 -33.13 -23.28
CA PRO A 29 11.47 -33.00 -24.72
C PRO A 29 10.23 -32.92 -25.62
N LEU A 30 9.04 -33.30 -25.13
CA LEU A 30 7.79 -33.26 -25.88
C LEU A 30 7.08 -31.90 -25.80
N PHE A 31 7.62 -30.96 -25.02
CA PHE A 31 7.02 -29.64 -24.83
C PHE A 31 7.10 -28.77 -26.09
N ARG A 32 5.95 -28.30 -26.57
CA ARG A 32 5.82 -27.50 -27.79
C ARG A 32 5.75 -26.01 -27.48
N GLU A 33 6.21 -25.17 -28.41
CA GLU A 33 6.17 -23.71 -28.30
C GLU A 33 4.74 -23.16 -28.06
N GLY A 34 3.72 -23.78 -28.67
CA GLY A 34 2.31 -23.40 -28.45
C GLY A 34 1.84 -23.56 -26.99
N GLN A 35 2.50 -24.40 -26.20
CA GLN A 35 2.21 -24.62 -24.78
C GLN A 35 2.91 -23.59 -23.88
N LEU A 36 3.93 -22.90 -24.40
CA LEU A 36 4.72 -21.92 -23.65
C LEU A 36 3.88 -20.74 -23.20
N LYS A 37 2.97 -20.23 -24.04
CA LYS A 37 2.11 -19.11 -23.68
C LYS A 37 1.28 -19.42 -22.43
N GLY A 38 0.63 -20.58 -22.40
CA GLY A 38 -0.18 -21.01 -21.26
C GLY A 38 0.67 -21.25 -20.00
N LEU A 39 1.86 -21.82 -20.16
CA LEU A 39 2.79 -22.00 -19.05
C LEU A 39 3.26 -20.66 -18.46
N LEU A 40 3.63 -19.69 -19.30
CA LEU A 40 4.05 -18.35 -18.87
C LEU A 40 2.91 -17.63 -18.16
N SER A 41 1.70 -17.63 -18.73
CA SER A 41 0.51 -17.04 -18.10
C SER A 41 0.26 -17.65 -16.72
N TYR A 42 0.23 -18.97 -16.63
CA TYR A 42 0.06 -19.66 -15.35
C TYR A 42 1.16 -19.32 -14.33
N MET A 43 2.42 -19.27 -14.75
CA MET A 43 3.54 -18.99 -13.85
C MET A 43 3.56 -17.55 -13.35
N ILE A 44 3.08 -16.60 -14.16
CA ILE A 44 2.88 -15.21 -13.74
C ILE A 44 1.71 -15.11 -12.77
N GLU A 45 0.56 -15.74 -13.09
CA GLU A 45 -0.62 -15.77 -12.22
C GLU A 45 -0.33 -16.42 -10.85
N ASN A 46 0.60 -17.38 -10.79
CA ASN A 46 0.99 -18.07 -9.58
C ASN A 46 2.27 -17.50 -8.93
N SER A 47 2.68 -16.28 -9.30
CA SER A 47 3.82 -15.56 -8.70
C SER A 47 5.14 -16.34 -8.71
N LYS A 48 5.40 -17.13 -9.76
CA LYS A 48 6.67 -17.87 -9.94
C LYS A 48 7.60 -17.17 -10.93
N LEU A 49 7.04 -16.37 -11.83
CA LEU A 49 7.74 -15.55 -12.81
C LEU A 49 7.18 -14.13 -12.80
N GLU A 50 8.07 -13.16 -12.95
CA GLU A 50 7.72 -11.76 -13.20
C GLU A 50 8.00 -11.40 -14.67
N HIS A 51 7.10 -10.64 -15.26
CA HIS A 51 7.28 -10.06 -16.59
C HIS A 51 7.91 -8.67 -16.45
N ILE A 52 9.22 -8.58 -16.75
CA ILE A 52 10.01 -7.36 -16.57
C ILE A 52 9.89 -6.43 -17.79
N GLY A 53 9.64 -6.99 -18.97
CA GLY A 53 9.56 -6.23 -20.21
C GLY A 53 9.38 -7.10 -21.45
N ARG A 54 9.43 -6.51 -22.64
CA ARG A 54 9.22 -7.23 -23.91
C ARG A 54 10.21 -8.40 -24.02
N ASN A 55 9.68 -9.62 -24.03
CA ASN A 55 10.47 -10.86 -24.11
C ASN A 55 11.48 -11.02 -22.95
N GLN A 56 11.18 -10.45 -21.78
CA GLN A 56 12.04 -10.48 -20.60
C GLN A 56 11.23 -10.94 -19.40
N TYR A 57 11.65 -12.07 -18.84
CA TYR A 57 11.02 -12.72 -17.68
C TYR A 57 12.08 -12.96 -16.63
N ARG A 58 11.70 -12.98 -15.35
CA ARG A 58 12.62 -13.33 -14.27
C ARG A 58 11.91 -14.25 -13.29
N LYS A 59 12.64 -15.19 -12.69
CA LYS A 59 12.16 -15.92 -11.52
C LYS A 59 11.74 -14.92 -10.46
N VAL A 60 10.56 -15.11 -9.86
CA VAL A 60 10.26 -14.44 -8.60
C VAL A 60 11.25 -15.04 -7.60
N ILE A 61 12.34 -14.32 -7.36
CA ILE A 61 13.16 -14.56 -6.18
C ILE A 61 12.19 -14.37 -5.03
N ASP A 62 12.13 -15.29 -4.08
CA ASP A 62 11.35 -15.07 -2.85
C ASP A 62 11.92 -13.79 -2.25
N SER A 63 11.25 -12.69 -2.55
CA SER A 63 11.76 -11.39 -2.27
C SER A 63 11.50 -11.18 -0.79
N ALA A 64 12.43 -11.66 0.03
CA ALA A 64 12.77 -10.97 1.28
C ALA A 64 12.99 -9.46 1.04
N ASN A 65 13.14 -9.03 -0.23
CA ASN A 65 13.42 -7.67 -0.68
C ASN A 65 12.33 -6.96 -1.52
N THR A 66 11.13 -7.53 -1.73
CA THR A 66 9.98 -6.66 -2.00
C THR A 66 9.50 -6.29 -0.63
N ILE A 67 10.14 -5.29 -0.04
CA ILE A 67 9.62 -4.65 1.15
C ILE A 67 8.22 -4.20 0.74
N LYS A 68 7.20 -4.94 1.18
CA LYS A 68 5.83 -4.47 1.03
C LYS A 68 5.82 -3.12 1.71
N TYR A 69 5.42 -2.10 0.96
CA TYR A 69 5.28 -0.78 1.52
C TYR A 69 4.29 -0.86 2.68
N GLU A 70 4.79 -0.64 3.89
CA GLU A 70 4.00 -0.59 5.10
C GLU A 70 4.03 0.83 5.63
N ASN A 71 2.88 1.48 5.55
CA ASN A 71 2.64 2.78 6.16
C ASN A 71 2.95 2.72 7.66
N GLN A 72 3.95 3.49 8.10
CA GLN A 72 4.28 3.63 9.51
C GLN A 72 3.51 4.82 10.09
N TYR A 73 2.72 4.56 11.13
CA TYR A 73 2.04 5.61 11.87
C TYR A 73 3.03 6.30 12.81
N SER A 74 2.95 7.63 12.89
CA SER A 74 3.61 8.39 13.96
C SER A 74 2.99 8.09 15.32
N ASP A 75 3.71 8.43 16.39
CA ASP A 75 3.21 8.32 17.77
C ASP A 75 1.88 9.08 17.97
N ILE A 76 1.72 10.23 17.30
CA ILE A 76 0.48 11.02 17.34
C ILE A 76 -0.66 10.25 16.70
N SER A 77 -0.44 9.66 15.53
CA SER A 77 -1.46 8.84 14.87
C SER A 77 -1.84 7.61 15.68
N LEU A 78 -0.86 6.95 16.33
CA LEU A 78 -1.13 5.81 17.23
C LEU A 78 -1.98 6.22 18.44
N GLN A 79 -1.73 7.39 19.03
CA GLN A 79 -2.56 7.93 20.12
C GLN A 79 -3.99 8.23 19.66
N ILE A 80 -4.15 8.85 18.49
CA ILE A 80 -5.48 9.10 17.90
C ILE A 80 -6.21 7.78 17.65
N ILE A 81 -5.52 6.76 17.11
CA ILE A 81 -6.09 5.43 16.91
C ILE A 81 -6.59 4.85 18.23
N SER A 82 -5.82 4.94 19.31
CA SER A 82 -6.25 4.46 20.63
C SER A 82 -7.52 5.17 21.12
N ILE A 83 -7.57 6.50 21.01
CA ILE A 83 -8.75 7.30 21.40
C ILE A 83 -9.98 6.88 20.58
N MET A 84 -9.80 6.71 19.26
CA MET A 84 -10.90 6.31 18.37
C MET A 84 -11.40 4.90 18.67
N ASP A 85 -10.50 3.94 18.88
CA ASP A 85 -10.84 2.55 19.19
C ASP A 85 -11.54 2.43 20.57
N GLU A 86 -11.18 3.26 21.56
CA GLU A 86 -11.75 3.24 22.91
C GLU A 86 -13.08 4.00 23.02
N GLU A 87 -13.16 5.20 22.44
CA GLU A 87 -14.28 6.12 22.67
C GLU A 87 -15.28 6.15 21.50
N PHE A 88 -14.85 5.77 20.30
CA PHE A 88 -15.68 5.79 19.09
C PHE A 88 -15.68 4.46 18.32
N PRO A 89 -15.89 3.29 18.97
CA PRO A 89 -15.71 1.97 18.35
C PRO A 89 -16.69 1.65 17.21
N LEU A 90 -17.78 2.41 17.09
CA LEU A 90 -18.80 2.21 16.06
C LEU A 90 -18.66 3.18 14.87
N ILE A 91 -17.77 4.17 14.97
CA ILE A 91 -17.60 5.18 13.92
C ILE A 91 -16.60 4.65 12.90
N GLU A 92 -16.97 4.64 11.61
CA GLU A 92 -16.00 4.35 10.56
C GLU A 92 -15.07 5.57 10.38
N TYR A 93 -13.76 5.31 10.48
CA TYR A 93 -12.74 6.32 10.28
C TYR A 93 -11.55 5.76 9.52
N ARG A 94 -10.77 6.65 8.90
CA ARG A 94 -9.47 6.35 8.30
C ARG A 94 -8.46 7.36 8.81
N ILE A 95 -7.23 6.92 8.98
CA ILE A 95 -6.13 7.80 9.37
C ILE A 95 -4.92 7.58 8.47
N TRP A 96 -4.33 8.68 8.02
CA TRP A 96 -3.15 8.67 7.16
C TRP A 96 -2.32 9.93 7.32
N GLU A 97 -1.10 9.91 6.83
CA GLU A 97 -0.15 11.01 6.99
C GLU A 97 0.47 11.43 5.66
N PHE A 98 0.81 12.70 5.52
CA PHE A 98 1.59 13.18 4.38
C PHE A 98 2.97 12.54 4.30
N SER A 99 3.57 12.19 5.45
CA SER A 99 4.85 11.49 5.52
C SER A 99 4.88 10.22 4.66
N TRP A 100 3.75 9.55 4.48
CA TRP A 100 3.61 8.34 3.66
C TRP A 100 3.89 8.62 2.18
N LEU A 101 3.53 9.79 1.69
CA LEU A 101 3.74 10.17 0.29
C LEU A 101 5.21 10.40 -0.06
N ASN A 102 6.11 10.52 0.92
CA ASN A 102 7.54 10.76 0.68
C ASN A 102 8.20 9.67 -0.17
N GLU A 103 7.74 8.43 -0.11
CA GLU A 103 8.30 7.34 -0.92
C GLU A 103 7.91 7.44 -2.41
N PHE A 104 6.86 8.21 -2.71
CA PHE A 104 6.32 8.37 -4.07
C PHE A 104 6.70 9.73 -4.70
N LEU A 105 7.34 10.61 -3.93
CA LEU A 105 7.70 11.96 -4.35
C LEU A 105 9.21 12.11 -4.52
N ASN A 106 9.63 12.79 -5.59
CA ASN A 106 11.05 13.10 -5.81
C ASN A 106 11.63 14.08 -4.78
N HIS A 107 10.79 14.95 -4.20
CA HIS A 107 11.18 15.91 -3.19
C HIS A 107 10.48 15.56 -1.87
N GLN A 108 11.23 15.60 -0.76
CA GLN A 108 10.68 15.34 0.56
C GLN A 108 9.68 16.41 0.98
N ILE A 109 8.60 15.99 1.61
CA ILE A 109 7.60 16.87 2.22
C ILE A 109 8.22 17.52 3.46
N GLY A 110 8.22 18.85 3.49
CA GLY A 110 8.83 19.63 4.57
C GLY A 110 7.96 19.81 5.82
N ARG A 111 6.67 19.42 5.79
CA ARG A 111 5.74 19.45 6.93
C ARG A 111 4.80 18.26 6.88
N ASN A 112 4.72 17.51 7.96
CA ASN A 112 3.77 16.41 8.05
C ASN A 112 2.39 16.93 8.46
N TYR A 113 1.35 16.33 7.89
CA TYR A 113 -0.04 16.55 8.25
C TYR A 113 -0.68 15.19 8.44
N ILE A 114 -1.45 15.05 9.51
CA ILE A 114 -2.15 13.82 9.87
C ILE A 114 -3.62 14.04 9.55
N PHE A 115 -4.18 13.18 8.70
CA PHE A 115 -5.57 13.25 8.27
C PHE A 115 -6.36 12.19 9.01
N LEU A 116 -7.36 12.63 9.76
CA LEU A 116 -8.37 11.79 10.39
C LEU A 116 -9.69 12.00 9.65
N GLU A 117 -10.00 11.07 8.76
CA GLU A 117 -11.25 11.06 8.00
C GLU A 117 -12.29 10.29 8.79
N VAL A 118 -13.40 10.95 9.14
CA VAL A 118 -14.46 10.38 9.99
C VAL A 118 -15.78 10.41 9.24
N GLU A 119 -16.62 9.40 9.45
CA GLU A 119 -18.01 9.42 8.95
C GLU A 119 -18.70 10.76 9.28
N LYS A 120 -19.55 11.23 8.35
CA LYS A 120 -20.06 12.62 8.28
C LYS A 120 -20.58 13.17 9.61
N ASP A 121 -21.28 12.34 10.38
CA ASP A 121 -21.98 12.74 11.59
C ASP A 121 -21.09 12.66 12.85
N GLY A 122 -19.87 12.11 12.74
CA GLY A 122 -18.93 11.94 13.84
C GLY A 122 -17.87 13.05 13.99
N CYS A 123 -17.62 13.85 12.95
CA CYS A 123 -16.46 14.77 12.95
C CYS A 123 -16.44 15.77 14.13
N GLU A 124 -17.60 16.32 14.51
CA GLU A 124 -17.68 17.32 15.58
C GLU A 124 -17.35 16.70 16.95
N PHE A 125 -17.92 15.52 17.23
CA PHE A 125 -17.68 14.79 18.48
C PHE A 125 -16.23 14.37 18.61
N VAL A 126 -15.64 13.89 17.51
CA VAL A 126 -14.23 13.50 17.47
C VAL A 126 -13.33 14.73 17.64
N PHE A 127 -13.67 15.87 17.03
CA PHE A 127 -12.92 17.11 17.21
C PHE A 127 -12.90 17.58 18.67
N GLU A 128 -14.08 17.71 19.30
CA GLU A 128 -14.18 18.12 20.71
C GLU A 128 -13.39 17.19 21.64
N ARG A 129 -13.33 15.89 21.31
CA ARG A 129 -12.57 14.94 22.12
C ARG A 129 -11.06 15.00 21.92
N ILE A 130 -10.59 15.23 20.69
CA ILE A 130 -9.16 15.23 20.35
C ILE A 130 -8.47 16.55 20.72
N VAL A 131 -9.17 17.68 20.65
CA VAL A 131 -8.62 19.02 20.93
C VAL A 131 -7.90 19.13 22.29
N PRO A 132 -8.44 18.60 23.40
CA PRO A 132 -7.76 18.63 24.70
C PRO A 132 -6.36 17.96 24.71
N GLU A 133 -6.19 16.87 23.97
CA GLU A 133 -4.93 16.10 23.92
C GLU A 133 -3.89 16.79 23.01
N PHE A 134 -4.35 17.48 21.95
CA PHE A 134 -3.50 18.05 20.91
C PHE A 134 -3.75 19.56 20.72
N ALA A 135 -3.77 20.30 21.82
CA ALA A 135 -4.11 21.71 21.84
C ALA A 135 -3.34 22.53 20.80
N GLY A 136 -4.08 23.28 19.98
CA GLY A 136 -3.53 24.17 18.94
C GLY A 136 -3.02 23.47 17.67
N LYS A 137 -3.16 22.15 17.55
CA LYS A 137 -2.75 21.37 16.36
C LYS A 137 -3.91 20.81 15.55
N VAL A 138 -5.13 20.84 16.09
CA VAL A 138 -6.31 20.22 15.45
C VAL A 138 -7.06 21.24 14.62
N LEU A 139 -7.39 20.89 13.39
CA LEU A 139 -8.19 21.69 12.46
C LEU A 139 -9.41 20.87 12.01
N LEU A 140 -10.61 21.39 12.24
CA LEU A 140 -11.86 20.76 11.80
C LEU A 140 -12.27 21.26 10.42
N LYS A 141 -12.35 20.34 9.44
CA LYS A 141 -12.76 20.57 8.05
C LYS A 141 -12.17 21.87 7.46
N PRO A 142 -10.84 22.08 7.57
CA PRO A 142 -10.24 23.33 7.16
C PRO A 142 -10.24 23.46 5.63
N ASP A 143 -10.41 24.68 5.14
CA ASP A 143 -10.08 25.00 3.76
C ASP A 143 -8.56 25.14 3.54
N LEU A 144 -8.14 25.24 2.28
CA LEU A 144 -6.72 25.37 1.93
C LEU A 144 -6.06 26.60 2.59
N ASN A 145 -6.76 27.73 2.69
CA ASN A 145 -6.21 28.94 3.31
C ASN A 145 -6.01 28.75 4.81
N GLN A 146 -6.91 28.03 5.47
CA GLN A 146 -6.82 27.70 6.88
C GLN A 146 -5.66 26.74 7.14
N ILE A 147 -5.48 25.71 6.32
CA ILE A 147 -4.30 24.83 6.41
C ILE A 147 -3.01 25.61 6.23
N LEU A 148 -2.94 26.52 5.25
CA LEU A 148 -1.73 27.31 5.00
C LEU A 148 -1.42 28.32 6.12
N ARG A 149 -2.44 28.90 6.76
CA ARG A 149 -2.27 29.92 7.81
C ARG A 149 -2.06 29.33 9.20
N TYR A 150 -2.79 28.27 9.52
CA TYR A 150 -2.85 27.70 10.87
C TYR A 150 -2.19 26.33 10.97
N GLY A 151 -1.93 25.66 9.84
CA GLY A 151 -1.24 24.38 9.81
C GLY A 151 0.23 24.51 10.20
N ILE A 152 0.56 23.88 11.31
CA ILE A 152 1.92 23.64 11.79
C ILE A 152 2.33 22.19 11.54
N ASP A 153 3.60 21.85 11.81
CA ASP A 153 4.09 20.49 11.62
C ASP A 153 3.37 19.49 12.55
N ASN A 154 2.97 18.36 11.99
CA ASN A 154 2.11 17.35 12.61
C ASN A 154 0.75 17.92 13.06
N SER A 155 0.16 18.83 12.27
CA SER A 155 -1.24 19.23 12.49
C SER A 155 -2.19 18.08 12.17
N ILE A 156 -3.25 17.96 12.95
CA ILE A 156 -4.29 16.94 12.82
C ILE A 156 -5.47 17.59 12.11
N ILE A 157 -5.75 17.12 10.90
CA ILE A 157 -6.87 17.57 10.08
C ILE A 157 -7.99 16.54 10.24
N ILE A 158 -9.11 16.98 10.80
CA ILE A 158 -10.31 16.15 10.92
C ILE A 158 -11.23 16.51 9.77
N ASP A 159 -11.43 15.58 8.84
CA ASP A 159 -12.28 15.80 7.67
C ASP A 159 -13.30 14.67 7.52
N ARG A 160 -14.25 14.87 6.60
CA ARG A 160 -15.26 13.89 6.28
C ARG A 160 -14.66 12.73 5.49
N LEU A 161 -14.93 11.50 5.95
CA LEU A 161 -14.70 10.28 5.18
C LEU A 161 -15.55 10.26 3.91
N ILE A 162 -14.88 10.12 2.78
CA ILE A 162 -15.51 9.99 1.46
C ILE A 162 -15.97 8.53 1.29
N SER A 163 -17.17 8.32 0.73
CA SER A 163 -17.81 6.99 0.64
C SER A 163 -17.03 5.95 -0.18
N GLU A 164 -16.14 6.42 -1.07
CA GLU A 164 -15.30 5.58 -1.93
C GLU A 164 -13.84 5.50 -1.42
N SER A 165 -13.58 5.91 -0.18
CA SER A 165 -12.22 5.88 0.40
C SER A 165 -11.71 4.42 0.47
N PRO A 166 -10.47 4.14 0.01
CA PRO A 166 -9.91 2.80 -0.02
C PRO A 166 -9.90 2.15 1.36
N LYS A 167 -10.32 0.89 1.46
CA LYS A 167 -10.30 0.14 2.72
C LYS A 167 -8.99 -0.64 2.85
N GLY A 168 -8.30 -0.48 3.97
CA GLY A 168 -7.13 -1.26 4.33
C GLY A 168 -7.44 -2.74 4.51
N ARG A 169 -6.43 -3.59 4.30
CA ARG A 169 -6.58 -5.05 4.27
C ARG A 169 -6.83 -5.70 5.63
N ASN A 170 -6.32 -5.12 6.74
CA ASN A 170 -6.35 -5.76 8.06
C ASN A 170 -7.19 -5.02 9.11
N LYS A 171 -7.11 -3.69 9.21
CA LYS A 171 -7.83 -2.90 10.24
C LYS A 171 -8.75 -1.83 9.63
N GLN A 172 -9.81 -1.47 10.36
CA GLN A 172 -10.81 -0.50 9.92
C GLN A 172 -10.23 0.89 9.65
N HIS A 173 -9.18 1.31 10.36
CA HIS A 173 -8.56 2.62 10.16
C HIS A 173 -7.48 2.67 9.07
N GLN A 174 -7.00 1.51 8.60
CA GLN A 174 -5.88 1.46 7.66
C GLN A 174 -6.28 1.93 6.26
N LEU A 175 -5.42 2.70 5.61
CA LEU A 175 -5.54 3.02 4.19
C LEU A 175 -4.56 2.17 3.38
N ALA A 176 -5.03 1.68 2.24
CA ALA A 176 -4.20 1.01 1.25
C ALA A 176 -3.73 2.05 0.23
N ILE A 177 -2.41 2.27 0.16
CA ILE A 177 -1.76 2.99 -0.94
C ILE A 177 -1.16 1.88 -1.80
N GLU A 178 -1.86 1.50 -2.88
CA GLU A 178 -1.45 0.49 -3.86
C GLU A 178 -1.04 1.12 -5.19
#